data_AF-A0A259TV25-F1
#
_entry.id   AF-A0A259TV25-F1
#
_cell.length_a   1.000
_cell.length_b   1.000
_cell.length_c   1.000
_cell.angle_alpha   90.00
_cell.angle_beta   90.00
_cell.angle_gamma   90.00
#
_symmetry.space_group_name_H-M   'P 1'
#
loop_
_entity.id
_entity.type
_entity.pdbx_description
1 polymer ?
#
loop_
_entity_poly.entity_id
_entity_poly.type
_entity_poly.pdbx_seq_one_letter_code
_entity_poly.pdbx_strand_id
1 'polypeptide(L)'
;MLSRLALLPLVALAGCGVLTDSSSVQRVSAEGAELLAVGIGERGQLRAAFRYTGVAPEAGCYALSGYTVSTGTPGSAVRNEALVKDVLVRGSDDPCPTRSARVMIDSLDVALPSPPPGTYRFLFERRGEDPLSVTVRVAADTTVVGT
;
A
#
# COMPACT_ATOMS: atom_id res chain seq x y z
N MET A 1 71.98 -12.41 10.69
CA MET A 1 70.85 -12.66 9.77
C MET A 1 69.57 -12.25 10.46
N LEU A 2 68.85 -11.29 9.86
CA LEU A 2 67.39 -11.03 9.89
C LEU A 2 66.64 -11.04 11.25
N SER A 3 66.09 -9.89 11.68
CA SER A 3 64.71 -9.41 11.40
C SER A 3 63.64 -10.21 12.17
N ARG A 4 62.71 -9.66 12.96
CA ARG A 4 61.91 -8.43 12.83
C ARG A 4 61.21 -8.13 14.16
N LEU A 5 61.03 -6.84 14.46
CA LEU A 5 59.97 -6.31 15.32
C LEU A 5 58.58 -6.82 14.88
N ALA A 6 57.70 -7.11 15.83
CA ALA A 6 56.26 -6.99 15.63
C ALA A 6 55.65 -6.32 16.87
N LEU A 7 55.56 -5.00 16.80
CA LEU A 7 54.65 -4.15 17.55
C LEU A 7 53.33 -4.07 16.76
N LEU A 8 52.20 -3.92 17.48
CA LEU A 8 50.84 -3.52 17.05
C LEU A 8 49.90 -4.61 16.47
N PRO A 9 48.55 -4.42 16.54
CA PRO A 9 47.75 -3.55 17.41
C PRO A 9 46.55 -4.26 18.09
N LEU A 10 46.00 -3.59 19.12
CA LEU A 10 44.62 -3.69 19.56
C LEU A 10 43.66 -3.77 18.36
N VAL A 11 42.94 -4.87 18.21
CA VAL A 11 41.69 -4.84 17.45
C VAL A 11 40.60 -4.44 18.43
N ALA A 12 40.34 -3.13 18.48
CA ALA A 12 39.06 -2.63 18.93
C ALA A 12 37.99 -3.27 18.04
N LEU A 13 37.19 -4.17 18.61
CA LEU A 13 35.86 -4.48 18.06
C LEU A 13 35.00 -3.22 18.27
N ALA A 14 35.27 -2.20 17.47
CA ALA A 14 34.34 -1.12 17.22
C ALA A 14 33.04 -1.77 16.76
N GLY A 15 31.93 -1.32 17.36
CA GLY A 15 30.65 -1.97 17.25
C GLY A 15 30.33 -2.35 15.81
N CYS A 16 29.83 -3.57 15.64
CA CYS A 16 28.85 -3.85 14.60
C CYS A 16 27.65 -2.94 14.89
N GLY A 17 27.76 -1.67 14.51
CA GLY A 17 26.60 -0.91 14.12
C GLY A 17 26.00 -1.75 13.02
N VAL A 18 24.90 -2.44 13.33
CA VAL A 18 23.99 -2.88 12.30
C VAL A 18 23.56 -1.58 11.64
N LEU A 19 24.27 -1.21 10.57
CA LEU A 19 23.72 -0.38 9.53
C LEU A 19 22.46 -1.16 9.15
N THR A 20 21.31 -0.73 9.67
CA THR A 20 19.99 -1.21 9.27
C THR A 20 19.76 -0.70 7.86
N ASP A 21 20.54 -1.26 6.94
CA ASP A 21 20.39 -1.09 5.51
C ASP A 21 19.24 -2.00 5.11
N SER A 22 18.02 -1.47 5.24
CA SER A 22 16.88 -1.99 4.51
C SER A 22 15.71 -1.06 4.70
N SER A 23 15.59 -0.15 3.74
CA SER A 23 14.31 0.26 3.16
C SER A 23 13.55 -0.98 2.62
N SER A 24 13.29 -1.95 3.49
CA SER A 24 12.63 -3.21 3.19
C SER A 24 11.19 -2.88 2.85
N VAL A 25 10.76 -3.37 1.70
CA VAL A 25 9.37 -3.26 1.30
C VAL A 25 8.59 -4.31 2.08
N GLN A 26 7.64 -3.86 2.89
CA GLN A 26 6.82 -4.70 3.76
C GLN A 26 5.41 -4.80 3.19
N ARG A 27 4.80 -5.99 3.27
CA ARG A 27 3.39 -6.16 2.91
C ARG A 27 2.52 -5.83 4.11
N VAL A 28 1.48 -5.03 3.89
CA VAL A 28 0.46 -4.70 4.89
C VAL A 28 -0.86 -5.41 4.56
N SER A 29 -1.52 -5.88 5.60
CA SER A 29 -2.86 -6.47 5.52
C SER A 29 -3.91 -5.43 5.85
N ALA A 30 -5.06 -5.47 5.17
CA ALA A 30 -6.12 -4.50 5.40
C ALA A 30 -6.78 -4.71 6.78
N GLU A 31 -6.92 -3.62 7.53
CA GLU A 31 -7.80 -3.52 8.71
C GLU A 31 -9.01 -2.63 8.44
N GLY A 32 -8.85 -1.65 7.55
CA GLY A 32 -9.92 -0.73 7.17
C GLY A 32 -9.73 -0.18 5.77
N ALA A 33 -10.84 0.14 5.11
CA ALA A 33 -10.86 0.88 3.86
C ALA A 33 -12.08 1.79 3.85
N GLU A 34 -11.87 3.09 3.64
CA GLU A 34 -12.89 4.11 3.59
C GLU A 34 -12.85 4.78 2.21
N LEU A 35 -14.00 4.90 1.55
CA LEU A 35 -14.10 5.62 0.28
C LEU A 35 -13.96 7.13 0.52
N LEU A 36 -13.02 7.77 -0.17
CA LEU A 36 -12.81 9.21 -0.10
C LEU A 36 -13.41 9.95 -1.28
N ALA A 37 -13.21 9.41 -2.48
CA ALA A 37 -13.66 10.05 -3.71
C ALA A 37 -13.94 9.03 -4.81
N VAL A 38 -14.81 9.42 -5.74
CA VAL A 38 -15.12 8.68 -6.96
C VAL A 38 -15.10 9.65 -8.12
N GLY A 39 -14.53 9.24 -9.24
CA GLY A 39 -14.48 10.03 -10.46
C GLY A 39 -14.39 9.16 -11.70
N ILE A 40 -14.30 9.83 -12.85
CA ILE A 40 -14.10 9.20 -14.14
C ILE A 40 -12.70 9.56 -14.63
N GLY A 41 -11.87 8.55 -14.88
CA GLY A 41 -10.55 8.74 -15.46
C GLY A 41 -10.59 9.05 -16.96
N GLU A 42 -9.44 9.39 -17.53
CA GLU A 42 -9.28 9.87 -18.91
C GLU A 42 -9.87 8.97 -20.01
N ARG A 43 -10.10 7.69 -19.73
CA ARG A 43 -10.68 6.72 -20.69
C ARG A 43 -12.10 6.29 -20.35
N GLY A 44 -12.83 7.08 -19.55
CA GLY A 44 -14.17 6.74 -19.09
C GLY A 44 -14.21 5.68 -17.99
N GLN A 45 -13.04 5.22 -17.52
CA GLN A 45 -12.89 4.25 -16.44
C GLN A 45 -13.34 4.84 -15.10
N LEU A 46 -14.02 4.06 -14.27
CA LEU A 46 -14.26 4.46 -12.88
C LEU A 46 -12.93 4.55 -12.14
N ARG A 47 -12.69 5.65 -11.43
CA ARG A 47 -11.63 5.79 -10.42
C ARG A 47 -12.25 5.97 -9.04
N ALA A 48 -11.73 5.26 -8.05
CA ALA A 48 -12.12 5.43 -6.66
C ALA A 48 -10.85 5.56 -5.80
N ALA A 49 -10.82 6.58 -4.95
CA ALA A 49 -9.75 6.81 -3.99
C ALA A 49 -10.21 6.37 -2.60
N PHE A 50 -9.34 5.67 -1.89
CA PHE A 50 -9.63 5.14 -0.55
C PHE A 50 -8.60 5.60 0.47
N ARG A 51 -9.05 5.87 1.69
CA ARG A 51 -8.22 5.83 2.87
C ARG A 51 -8.08 4.36 3.27
N TYR A 52 -6.88 3.84 3.15
CA TYR A 52 -6.54 2.48 3.54
C TYR A 52 -5.86 2.48 4.91
N THR A 53 -6.33 1.61 5.80
CA THR A 53 -5.68 1.34 7.09
C THR A 53 -5.20 -0.11 7.10
N GLY A 54 -3.93 -0.33 7.40
CA GLY A 54 -3.35 -1.66 7.53
C GLY A 54 -2.38 -1.76 8.70
N VAL A 55 -1.84 -2.96 8.89
CA VAL A 55 -0.82 -3.24 9.92
C VAL A 55 0.45 -3.74 9.26
N ALA A 56 1.55 -3.06 9.53
CA ALA A 56 2.90 -3.49 9.21
C ALA A 56 3.42 -4.49 10.25
N PRO A 57 4.43 -5.30 9.90
CA PRO A 57 5.13 -6.18 10.84
C PRO A 57 5.75 -5.44 12.05
N GLU A 58 6.18 -4.19 11.86
CA GLU A 58 6.93 -3.42 12.86
C GLU A 58 6.32 -2.01 13.03
N ALA A 59 6.68 -1.34 14.12
CA ALA A 59 6.30 0.05 14.34
C ALA A 59 7.20 0.99 13.53
N GLY A 60 6.62 1.96 12.84
CA GLY A 60 7.38 2.91 12.04
C GLY A 60 6.51 3.80 11.15
N CYS A 61 7.16 4.67 10.39
CA CYS A 61 6.53 5.46 9.35
C CYS A 61 6.67 4.73 8.04
N TYR A 62 5.60 4.72 7.29
CA TYR A 62 5.50 3.92 6.10
C TYR A 62 4.91 4.78 4.99
N ALA A 63 5.62 4.84 3.87
CA ALA A 63 5.09 5.37 2.63
C ALA A 63 4.56 4.23 1.76
N LEU A 64 3.47 4.46 1.04
CA LEU A 64 2.98 3.50 0.04
C LEU A 64 4.05 3.33 -1.04
N SER A 65 4.46 2.08 -1.26
CA SER A 65 5.41 1.71 -2.32
C SER A 65 4.72 1.05 -3.51
N GLY A 66 3.52 0.49 -3.34
CA GLY A 66 2.76 -0.13 -4.43
C GLY A 66 1.63 -1.01 -3.92
N TYR A 67 0.81 -1.51 -4.84
CA TYR A 67 -0.25 -2.48 -4.59
C TYR A 67 -0.63 -3.16 -5.91
N THR A 68 -1.26 -4.33 -5.82
CA THR A 68 -1.79 -5.05 -6.98
C THR A 68 -3.30 -4.90 -7.02
N VAL A 69 -3.84 -4.60 -8.20
CA VAL A 69 -5.29 -4.64 -8.47
C VAL A 69 -5.56 -5.76 -9.48
N SER A 70 -6.44 -6.68 -9.11
CA SER A 70 -6.96 -7.71 -10.00
C SER A 70 -8.43 -7.43 -10.31
N THR A 71 -8.77 -7.24 -11.59
CA THR A 71 -10.14 -7.01 -12.07
C THR A 71 -10.61 -8.17 -12.94
N GLY A 72 -11.90 -8.52 -12.88
CA GLY A 72 -12.46 -9.62 -13.69
C GLY A 72 -12.46 -9.34 -15.19
N THR A 73 -12.20 -10.38 -15.99
CA THR A 73 -12.02 -10.40 -17.45
C THR A 73 -13.09 -9.61 -18.22
N PRO A 74 -12.76 -8.98 -19.36
CA PRO A 74 -13.77 -8.36 -20.23
C PRO A 74 -14.87 -9.35 -20.65
N GLY A 75 -16.04 -9.29 -20.01
CA GLY A 75 -17.24 -10.05 -20.40
C GLY A 75 -17.85 -10.94 -19.30
N SER A 76 -17.19 -11.05 -18.13
CA SER A 76 -17.78 -11.69 -16.96
C SER A 76 -18.54 -10.65 -16.11
N ALA A 77 -19.57 -11.06 -15.38
CA ALA A 77 -20.31 -10.23 -14.41
C ALA A 77 -19.41 -9.64 -13.28
N VAL A 78 -18.11 -9.94 -13.28
CA VAL A 78 -17.07 -9.46 -12.36
C VAL A 78 -16.27 -8.26 -12.93
N ARG A 79 -16.74 -7.57 -13.98
CA ARG A 79 -16.07 -6.35 -14.48
C ARG A 79 -16.12 -5.17 -13.49
N ASN A 80 -17.12 -5.15 -12.62
CA ASN A 80 -17.32 -4.09 -11.62
C ASN A 80 -16.70 -4.43 -10.26
N GLU A 81 -15.82 -5.43 -10.22
CA GLU A 81 -15.14 -5.84 -9.00
C GLU A 81 -13.63 -5.73 -9.16
N ALA A 82 -12.99 -5.19 -8.13
CA ALA A 82 -11.54 -5.08 -8.02
C ALA A 82 -11.08 -5.69 -6.70
N LEU A 83 -10.15 -6.64 -6.76
CA LEU A 83 -9.40 -7.11 -5.60
C LEU A 83 -8.10 -6.32 -5.51
N VAL A 84 -7.99 -5.52 -4.45
CA VAL A 84 -6.76 -4.84 -4.02
C VAL A 84 -6.02 -5.77 -3.06
N LYS A 85 -4.79 -6.14 -3.43
CA LYS A 85 -3.94 -7.04 -2.66
C LYS A 85 -2.50 -6.61 -2.74
N ASP A 86 -1.63 -7.31 -2.01
CA ASP A 86 -0.20 -7.02 -2.00
C ASP A 86 0.08 -5.53 -1.72
N VAL A 87 -0.64 -4.90 -0.79
CA VAL A 87 -0.35 -3.49 -0.46
C VAL A 87 1.04 -3.45 0.19
N LEU A 88 1.95 -2.72 -0.45
CA LEU A 88 3.36 -2.66 -0.10
C LEU A 88 3.70 -1.29 0.44
N VAL A 89 4.43 -1.27 1.54
CA VAL A 89 4.94 -0.05 2.16
C VAL A 89 6.44 -0.11 2.31
N ARG A 90 7.08 1.06 2.33
CA ARG A 90 8.49 1.20 2.62
C ARG A 90 8.65 2.10 3.84
N GLY A 91 9.57 1.73 4.74
CA GLY A 91 9.94 2.59 5.86
C GLY A 91 10.38 3.97 5.37
N SER A 92 9.88 5.03 6.00
CA SER A 92 10.41 6.38 5.83
C SER A 92 11.43 6.69 6.92
N ASP A 93 12.46 7.47 6.58
CA ASP A 93 13.41 8.02 7.54
C ASP A 93 12.84 9.23 8.30
N ASP A 94 11.61 9.66 7.96
CA ASP A 94 10.94 10.76 8.64
C ASP A 94 10.63 10.42 10.12
N PRO A 95 10.82 11.37 11.04
CA PRO A 95 10.55 11.14 12.46
C PRO A 95 9.06 10.87 12.68
N CYS A 96 8.77 9.67 13.20
CA CYS A 96 7.40 9.21 13.45
C CYS A 96 6.89 9.68 14.80
N PRO A 97 5.76 10.40 14.86
CA PRO A 97 5.14 10.73 16.13
C PRO A 97 4.53 9.51 16.82
N THR A 98 4.27 8.42 16.09
CA THR A 98 3.57 7.23 16.58
C THR A 98 4.46 6.00 16.60
N ARG A 99 4.39 5.25 17.71
CA ARG A 99 5.03 3.91 17.86
C ARG A 99 4.12 2.78 17.38
N SER A 100 3.12 3.07 16.54
CA SER A 100 2.18 2.05 16.08
C SER A 100 2.68 1.36 14.81
N ALA A 101 2.44 0.06 14.69
CA ALA A 101 2.58 -0.66 13.43
C ALA A 101 1.42 -0.37 12.44
N ARG A 102 0.46 0.48 12.82
CA ARG A 102 -0.66 0.86 11.97
C ARG A 102 -0.19 1.83 10.88
N VAL A 103 -0.48 1.47 9.65
CA VAL A 103 -0.23 2.27 8.44
C VAL A 103 -1.54 2.90 8.01
N MET A 104 -1.51 4.19 7.69
CA MET A 104 -2.61 4.90 7.06
C MET A 104 -2.14 5.48 5.72
N ILE A 105 -2.90 5.20 4.65
CA ILE A 105 -2.64 5.66 3.29
C ILE A 105 -3.88 6.42 2.85
N ASP A 106 -3.78 7.74 2.71
CA ASP A 106 -4.92 8.61 2.41
C ASP A 106 -5.31 8.68 0.92
N SER A 107 -4.57 8.03 0.01
CA SER A 107 -4.94 8.00 -1.41
C SER A 107 -4.49 6.70 -2.07
N LEU A 108 -5.22 5.62 -1.82
CA LEU A 108 -5.09 4.39 -2.62
C LEU A 108 -6.09 4.47 -3.78
N ASP A 109 -5.58 4.71 -4.99
CA ASP A 109 -6.38 4.94 -6.19
C ASP A 109 -6.63 3.67 -7.01
N VAL A 110 -7.88 3.22 -7.10
CA VAL A 110 -8.26 2.02 -7.85
C VAL A 110 -9.04 2.43 -9.09
N ALA A 111 -8.57 1.97 -10.25
CA ALA A 111 -9.29 2.15 -11.52
C ALA A 111 -9.94 0.83 -11.96
N LEU A 112 -11.21 0.89 -12.36
CA LEU A 112 -11.93 -0.22 -12.97
C LEU A 112 -12.22 0.10 -14.44
N PRO A 113 -12.05 -0.88 -15.35
CA PRO A 113 -12.27 -0.66 -16.78
C PRO A 113 -13.75 -0.41 -17.14
N SER A 114 -14.67 -0.72 -16.23
CA SER A 114 -16.09 -0.49 -16.44
C SER A 114 -16.47 0.99 -16.28
N PRO A 115 -17.12 1.61 -17.29
CA PRO A 115 -17.63 2.97 -17.17
C PRO A 115 -18.87 3.03 -16.27
N PRO A 116 -19.12 4.16 -15.59
CA PRO A 116 -20.41 4.44 -14.94
C PRO A 116 -21.59 4.48 -15.92
N PRO A 117 -22.84 4.29 -15.45
CA PRO A 117 -23.25 3.98 -14.08
C PRO A 117 -23.10 2.51 -13.70
N GLY A 118 -23.17 2.22 -12.41
CA GLY A 118 -23.17 0.84 -11.94
C GLY A 118 -23.03 0.69 -10.43
N THR A 119 -23.12 -0.55 -9.97
CA THR A 119 -22.65 -0.94 -8.63
C THR A 119 -21.28 -1.58 -8.78
N TYR A 120 -20.33 -1.12 -7.98
CA TYR A 120 -18.93 -1.54 -7.98
C TYR A 120 -18.56 -2.07 -6.62
N ARG A 121 -17.72 -3.10 -6.59
CA ARG A 121 -17.25 -3.73 -5.35
C ARG A 121 -15.73 -3.72 -5.31
N PHE A 122 -15.18 -3.21 -4.23
CA PHE A 122 -13.75 -3.16 -3.97
C PHE A 122 -13.46 -4.08 -2.80
N LEU A 123 -12.64 -5.09 -3.04
CA LEU A 123 -12.23 -6.08 -2.05
C LEU A 123 -10.78 -5.77 -1.64
N PHE A 124 -10.51 -5.67 -0.34
CA PHE A 124 -9.18 -5.44 0.19
C PHE A 124 -8.70 -6.67 0.95
N GLU A 125 -7.58 -7.24 0.53
CA GLU A 125 -7.03 -8.47 1.09
C GLU A 125 -6.71 -8.33 2.58
N ARG A 126 -7.19 -9.32 3.35
CA ARG A 126 -6.89 -9.50 4.77
C ARG A 126 -6.17 -10.83 4.97
N ARG A 127 -5.17 -10.86 5.84
CA ARG A 127 -4.39 -12.05 6.11
C ARG A 127 -5.19 -13.05 6.94
N GLY A 128 -5.56 -14.19 6.34
CA GLY A 128 -6.24 -15.28 7.04
C GLY A 128 -7.72 -15.02 7.34
N GLU A 129 -8.30 -13.98 6.76
CA GLU A 129 -9.69 -13.58 6.92
C GLU A 129 -10.31 -13.25 5.56
N ASP A 130 -11.64 -13.16 5.50
CA ASP A 130 -12.34 -12.71 4.30
C ASP A 130 -11.95 -11.25 3.95
N PRO A 131 -11.85 -10.89 2.66
CA PRO A 131 -11.53 -9.52 2.25
C PRO A 131 -12.53 -8.49 2.79
N LEU A 132 -12.03 -7.29 3.14
CA LEU A 132 -12.92 -6.15 3.41
C LEU A 132 -13.60 -5.74 2.11
N SER A 133 -14.91 -5.53 2.15
CA SER A 133 -15.68 -5.15 0.97
C SER A 133 -16.22 -3.73 1.12
N VAL A 134 -15.91 -2.88 0.14
CA VAL A 134 -16.53 -1.56 -0.03
C VAL A 134 -17.35 -1.58 -1.31
N THR A 135 -18.65 -1.29 -1.19
CA THR A 135 -19.57 -1.23 -2.33
C THR A 135 -19.93 0.21 -2.65
N VAL A 136 -19.76 0.60 -3.91
CA VAL A 136 -20.01 1.95 -4.41
C VAL A 136 -21.09 1.89 -5.47
N ARG A 137 -22.13 2.71 -5.34
CA ARG A 137 -23.17 2.88 -6.37
C ARG A 137 -22.96 4.21 -7.05
N VAL A 138 -22.81 4.18 -8.37
CA VAL A 138 -22.60 5.36 -9.20
C VAL A 138 -23.79 5.52 -10.13
N ALA A 139 -24.46 6.66 -10.04
CA ALA A 139 -25.63 6.99 -10.84
C ALA A 139 -25.22 7.54 -12.22
N ALA A 140 -26.14 7.48 -13.18
CA ALA A 140 -25.89 7.83 -14.59
C ALA A 140 -25.56 9.31 -14.81
N ASP A 141 -25.93 10.15 -13.84
CA ASP A 141 -25.84 11.60 -13.82
C ASP A 141 -24.67 12.12 -12.97
N THR A 142 -23.75 11.24 -12.56
CA THR A 142 -22.58 11.63 -11.77
C THR A 142 -21.72 12.59 -12.60
N THR A 143 -21.96 13.88 -12.42
CA THR A 143 -21.22 14.96 -13.06
C THR A 143 -19.90 15.08 -12.32
N VAL A 144 -18.81 14.81 -13.02
CA VAL A 144 -17.46 15.02 -12.50
C VAL A 144 -17.25 16.53 -12.41
N VAL A 145 -17.36 17.10 -11.21
CA VAL A 145 -16.91 18.46 -10.96
C VAL A 145 -15.39 18.40 -10.85
N GLY A 146 -14.69 18.65 -11.95
CA GLY A 146 -13.27 18.91 -11.92
C GLY A 146 -13.03 20.25 -11.22
N THR A 147 -12.26 20.23 -10.14
CA THR A 147 -11.57 21.43 -9.63
C THR A 147 -10.27 21.62 -10.38
#